data_AF-A0AAW0PHJ1-F1
#
_entry.id   AF-A0AAW0PHJ1-F1
#
_cell.length_a   1.000
_cell.length_b   1.000
_cell.length_c   1.000
_cell.angle_alpha   90.00
_cell.angle_beta   90.00
_cell.angle_gamma   90.00
#
_symmetry.space_group_name_H-M   'P 1'
#
loop_
_entity.id
_entity.type
_entity.pdbx_description
1 polymer ?
#
loop_
_entity_poly.entity_id
_entity_poly.type
_entity_poly.pdbx_seq_one_letter_code
_entity_poly.pdbx_strand_id
1 'polypeptide(L)'
;MPLSAYMSPHSQDALEDLGDALSDLEKKLCQHFRRLEIAGKRGRKVPVLLTPAMQEALDLLVSKREMCGVVPGNKYLFARPKACSYFRGSDCLRHFAKMCGAKNPESLTSTKLRKQTATLSQVLNLSNTELDQLADFLGHDVRVHRQFYRLPEGTLQLAKVSKILMALEQGRMAEFKGKGLDDITIDPEDHALQDSEDEDENQNIEEDLDAEMPDETNETSQPVTIETSSHPSLQAVQRPSRKGPSRTPTSARRTVVKRTWNPREVKAVEKHLMHFINSCRVPGKADCDKCLRLEKVALKRRDWLAVKFYVKNRITALKRTV
;
A
#
# COMPACT_ATOMS: atom_id res chain seq x y z
N MET A 1 -16.64 -16.07 -9.01
CA MET A 1 -16.67 -15.77 -10.44
C MET A 1 -17.91 -16.43 -11.04
N PRO A 2 -18.77 -15.69 -11.77
CA PRO A 2 -19.88 -16.30 -12.50
C PRO A 2 -19.35 -17.09 -13.70
N LEU A 3 -20.03 -18.18 -14.06
CA LEU A 3 -19.66 -19.02 -15.21
C LEU A 3 -19.67 -18.22 -16.52
N SER A 4 -20.63 -17.30 -16.67
CA SER A 4 -20.73 -16.42 -17.84
C SER A 4 -19.51 -15.54 -18.05
N ALA A 5 -18.81 -15.12 -16.99
CA ALA A 5 -17.58 -14.31 -17.12
C ALA A 5 -16.38 -15.13 -17.60
N TYR A 6 -16.43 -16.45 -17.51
CA TYR A 6 -15.42 -17.34 -18.07
C TYR A 6 -15.74 -17.75 -19.51
N MET A 7 -17.03 -17.92 -19.80
CA MET A 7 -17.55 -18.32 -21.11
C MET A 7 -17.63 -17.14 -22.11
N SER A 8 -17.51 -15.90 -21.66
CA SER A 8 -17.58 -14.74 -22.53
C SER A 8 -16.47 -14.77 -23.59
N PRO A 9 -16.77 -14.50 -24.87
CA PRO A 9 -15.76 -14.44 -25.93
C PRO A 9 -14.64 -13.47 -25.60
N HIS A 10 -13.42 -13.83 -25.96
CA HIS A 10 -12.26 -12.98 -25.81
C HIS A 10 -12.29 -11.84 -26.82
N SER A 11 -11.90 -10.65 -26.36
CA SER A 11 -11.42 -9.59 -27.24
C SER A 11 -9.99 -9.94 -27.70
N GLN A 12 -9.83 -11.02 -28.48
CA GLN A 12 -8.57 -11.28 -29.19
C GLN A 12 -8.31 -10.21 -30.26
N ASP A 13 -9.38 -9.66 -30.83
CA ASP A 13 -9.37 -8.62 -31.87
C ASP A 13 -8.71 -7.30 -31.43
N ALA A 14 -8.56 -7.06 -30.13
CA ALA A 14 -7.87 -5.86 -29.63
C ALA A 14 -6.33 -5.95 -29.67
N LEU A 15 -5.78 -7.14 -29.99
CA LEU A 15 -4.34 -7.39 -29.98
C LEU A 15 -3.69 -7.30 -31.37
N GLU A 16 -4.46 -7.38 -32.46
CA GLU A 16 -3.92 -7.28 -33.82
C GLU A 16 -3.28 -5.90 -34.06
N ASP A 17 -3.96 -4.82 -33.69
CA ASP A 17 -3.43 -3.45 -33.84
C ASP A 17 -2.27 -3.10 -32.90
N LEU A 18 -2.12 -3.85 -31.79
CA LEU A 18 -1.03 -3.64 -30.81
C LEU A 18 0.17 -4.55 -31.07
N GLY A 19 0.02 -5.55 -31.95
CA GLY A 19 1.05 -6.53 -32.26
C GLY A 19 2.36 -5.86 -32.65
N ASP A 20 2.32 -4.86 -33.53
CA ASP A 20 3.54 -4.23 -34.05
C ASP A 20 4.32 -3.40 -33.02
N ALA A 21 3.66 -2.96 -31.93
CA ALA A 21 4.29 -2.20 -30.85
C ALA A 21 4.92 -3.09 -29.77
N LEU A 22 4.63 -4.40 -29.76
CA LEU A 22 5.12 -5.34 -28.76
C LEU A 22 6.41 -6.03 -29.22
N SER A 23 7.32 -6.26 -28.29
CA SER A 23 8.47 -7.14 -28.49
C SER A 23 8.02 -8.58 -28.78
N ASP A 24 8.90 -9.37 -29.42
CA ASP A 24 8.61 -10.78 -29.71
C ASP A 24 8.31 -11.61 -28.45
N LEU A 25 8.95 -11.25 -27.32
CA LEU A 25 8.66 -11.88 -26.05
C LEU A 25 7.25 -11.52 -25.56
N GLU A 26 6.86 -10.25 -25.60
CA GLU A 26 5.52 -9.81 -25.19
C GLU A 26 4.43 -10.43 -26.06
N LYS A 27 4.63 -10.51 -27.38
CA LYS A 27 3.73 -11.23 -28.30
C LYS A 27 3.54 -12.68 -27.87
N LYS A 28 4.64 -13.39 -27.59
CA LYS A 28 4.60 -14.78 -27.11
C LYS A 28 3.88 -14.90 -25.76
N LEU A 29 4.10 -13.97 -24.83
CA LEU A 29 3.43 -13.97 -23.53
C LEU A 29 1.93 -13.70 -23.65
N CYS A 30 1.52 -12.78 -24.53
CA CYS A 30 0.10 -12.49 -24.81
C CYS A 30 -0.62 -13.67 -25.46
N GLN A 31 0.07 -14.46 -26.29
CA GLN A 31 -0.47 -15.69 -26.86
C GLN A 31 -0.51 -16.83 -25.84
N HIS A 32 0.46 -16.89 -24.92
CA HIS A 32 0.56 -17.97 -23.94
C HIS A 32 -0.44 -17.83 -22.79
N PHE A 33 -0.66 -16.62 -22.28
CA PHE A 33 -1.56 -16.38 -21.15
C PHE A 33 -2.93 -15.92 -21.60
N ARG A 34 -3.97 -16.60 -21.11
CA ARG A 34 -5.35 -16.18 -21.31
C ARG A 34 -5.74 -15.13 -20.26
N ARG A 35 -6.08 -13.92 -20.69
CA ARG A 35 -6.57 -12.84 -19.82
C ARG A 35 -8.09 -12.94 -19.63
N LEU A 36 -8.54 -12.93 -18.38
CA LEU A 36 -9.95 -12.84 -17.97
C LEU A 36 -10.18 -11.57 -17.15
N GLU A 37 -11.36 -10.96 -17.27
CA GLU A 37 -11.76 -9.84 -16.41
C GLU A 37 -12.82 -10.29 -15.40
N ILE A 38 -12.55 -10.08 -14.11
CA ILE A 38 -13.51 -10.37 -13.04
C ILE A 38 -13.95 -9.10 -12.32
N ALA A 39 -15.18 -9.12 -11.81
CA ALA A 39 -15.67 -8.06 -10.92
C ALA A 39 -14.99 -8.17 -9.54
N GLY A 40 -14.14 -7.20 -9.23
CA GLY A 40 -13.51 -6.99 -7.94
C GLY A 40 -14.36 -6.16 -6.97
N LYS A 41 -13.73 -5.74 -5.87
CA LYS A 41 -14.39 -4.93 -4.85
C LYS A 41 -14.79 -3.57 -5.42
N ARG A 42 -15.98 -3.10 -5.03
CA ARG A 42 -16.58 -1.82 -5.48
C ARG A 42 -16.83 -1.76 -6.99
N GLY A 43 -17.00 -2.91 -7.65
CA GLY A 43 -17.28 -2.98 -9.09
C GLY A 43 -16.07 -2.73 -9.98
N ARG A 44 -14.87 -2.57 -9.41
CA ARG A 44 -13.63 -2.46 -10.21
C ARG A 44 -13.37 -3.79 -10.92
N LYS A 45 -13.14 -3.74 -12.23
CA LYS A 45 -12.67 -4.91 -12.98
C LYS A 45 -11.23 -5.24 -12.56
N VAL A 46 -10.94 -6.52 -12.40
CA VAL A 46 -9.62 -7.03 -12.04
C VAL A 46 -9.22 -8.07 -13.10
N PRO A 47 -8.09 -7.88 -13.79
CA PRO A 47 -7.60 -8.86 -14.74
C PRO A 47 -7.05 -10.09 -13.99
N VAL A 48 -7.22 -11.27 -14.59
CA VAL A 48 -6.64 -12.54 -14.14
C VAL A 48 -5.98 -13.19 -15.35
N LEU A 49 -4.70 -13.53 -15.23
CA LEU A 49 -3.98 -14.28 -16.24
C LEU A 49 -4.05 -15.77 -15.90
N LEU A 50 -4.39 -16.58 -16.89
CA LEU A 50 -4.43 -18.03 -16.80
C LEU A 50 -3.33 -18.62 -17.67
N THR A 51 -2.63 -19.62 -17.12
CA THR A 51 -1.73 -20.47 -17.91
C THR A 51 -2.55 -21.45 -18.76
N PRO A 52 -1.97 -22.05 -19.82
CA PRO A 52 -2.64 -23.08 -20.61
C PRO A 52 -3.16 -24.24 -19.75
N ALA A 53 -2.34 -24.75 -18.83
CA ALA A 53 -2.74 -25.82 -17.92
C ALA A 53 -3.92 -25.43 -17.00
N MET A 54 -3.97 -24.17 -16.54
CA MET A 54 -5.12 -23.67 -15.76
C MET A 54 -6.37 -23.57 -16.63
N GLN A 55 -6.22 -23.14 -17.89
CA GLN A 55 -7.33 -23.06 -18.83
C GLN A 55 -7.91 -24.45 -19.12
N GLU A 56 -7.08 -25.44 -19.45
CA GLU A 56 -7.51 -26.83 -19.66
C GLU A 56 -8.27 -27.38 -18.45
N ALA A 57 -7.78 -27.12 -17.23
CA ALA A 57 -8.45 -27.55 -16.01
C ALA A 57 -9.82 -26.88 -15.82
N LEU A 58 -9.97 -25.61 -16.20
CA LEU A 58 -11.23 -24.89 -16.13
C LEU A 58 -12.21 -25.34 -17.24
N ASP A 59 -11.72 -25.56 -18.46
CA ASP A 59 -12.52 -26.09 -19.58
C ASP A 59 -13.02 -27.51 -19.25
N LEU A 60 -12.19 -28.34 -18.63
CA LEU A 60 -12.60 -29.64 -18.12
C LEU A 60 -13.68 -29.51 -17.04
N LEU A 61 -13.51 -28.58 -16.09
CA LEU A 61 -14.51 -28.32 -15.05
C LEU A 61 -15.86 -27.91 -15.65
N VAL A 62 -15.85 -27.10 -16.71
CA VAL A 62 -17.07 -26.65 -17.40
C VAL A 62 -17.72 -27.79 -18.17
N SER A 63 -16.96 -28.54 -18.97
CA SER A 63 -17.49 -29.64 -19.79
C SER A 63 -18.06 -30.80 -18.96
N LYS A 64 -17.55 -31.02 -17.75
CA LYS A 64 -17.97 -32.14 -16.88
C LYS A 64 -18.96 -31.73 -15.78
N ARG A 65 -19.49 -30.49 -15.77
CA ARG A 65 -20.37 -29.98 -14.69
C ARG A 65 -21.52 -30.90 -14.32
N GLU A 66 -22.30 -31.32 -15.32
CA GLU A 66 -23.51 -32.13 -15.09
C GLU A 66 -23.16 -33.52 -14.55
N MET A 67 -22.15 -34.18 -15.13
CA MET A 67 -21.66 -35.47 -14.65
C MET A 67 -21.10 -35.41 -13.22
N CYS A 68 -20.52 -34.28 -12.82
CA CYS A 68 -20.07 -34.04 -11.45
C CYS A 68 -21.22 -33.66 -10.49
N GLY A 69 -22.48 -33.71 -10.94
CA GLY A 69 -23.67 -33.43 -10.13
C GLY A 69 -23.87 -31.95 -9.81
N VAL A 70 -23.32 -31.03 -10.62
CA VAL A 70 -23.61 -29.61 -10.49
C VAL A 70 -25.02 -29.32 -11.00
N VAL A 71 -25.83 -28.67 -10.17
CA VAL A 71 -27.22 -28.32 -10.53
C VAL A 71 -27.24 -27.36 -11.73
N PRO A 72 -28.08 -27.57 -12.76
CA PRO A 72 -28.12 -26.73 -13.96
C PRO A 72 -28.31 -25.23 -13.68
N GLY A 73 -29.07 -24.87 -12.64
CA GLY A 73 -29.26 -23.47 -12.22
C GLY A 73 -28.07 -22.82 -11.51
N ASN A 74 -26.97 -23.54 -11.28
CA ASN A 74 -25.82 -23.01 -10.55
C ASN A 74 -24.92 -22.15 -11.46
N LYS A 75 -24.97 -20.84 -11.25
CA LYS A 75 -24.24 -19.82 -12.03
C LYS A 75 -22.75 -19.66 -11.72
N TYR A 76 -22.18 -20.38 -10.75
CA TYR A 76 -20.79 -20.15 -10.32
C TYR A 76 -19.81 -21.04 -11.09
N LEU A 77 -18.66 -20.50 -11.53
CA LEU A 77 -17.62 -21.31 -12.18
C LEU A 77 -17.19 -22.47 -11.25
N PHE A 78 -16.76 -22.17 -10.03
CA PHE A 78 -16.40 -23.16 -9.00
C PHE A 78 -17.62 -23.61 -8.18
N ALA A 79 -18.58 -24.26 -8.85
CA ALA A 79 -19.81 -24.74 -8.24
C ALA A 79 -19.61 -25.97 -7.35
N ARG A 80 -20.44 -26.11 -6.31
CA ARG A 80 -20.50 -27.32 -5.48
C ARG A 80 -21.48 -28.34 -6.09
N PRO A 81 -21.13 -29.64 -6.13
CA PRO A 81 -22.07 -30.70 -6.46
C PRO A 81 -23.30 -30.69 -5.54
N LYS A 82 -24.46 -31.06 -6.08
CA LYS A 82 -25.74 -31.22 -5.38
C LYS A 82 -26.23 -29.97 -4.62
N ALA A 83 -25.64 -28.80 -4.86
CA ALA A 83 -26.00 -27.56 -4.20
C ALA A 83 -25.92 -26.36 -5.15
N CYS A 84 -26.87 -25.42 -5.04
CA CYS A 84 -26.82 -24.15 -5.77
C CYS A 84 -25.88 -23.13 -5.06
N SER A 85 -24.64 -23.55 -4.81
CA SER A 85 -23.62 -22.76 -4.11
C SER A 85 -22.23 -22.98 -4.71
N TYR A 86 -21.19 -22.36 -4.13
CA TYR A 86 -19.83 -22.38 -4.66
C TYR A 86 -18.79 -22.72 -3.60
N PHE A 87 -17.63 -23.19 -4.04
CA PHE A 87 -16.48 -23.42 -3.18
C PHE A 87 -15.85 -22.08 -2.74
N ARG A 88 -15.64 -21.94 -1.43
CA ARG A 88 -14.97 -20.76 -0.87
C ARG A 88 -13.47 -20.90 -1.05
N GLY A 89 -12.87 -20.05 -1.88
CA GLY A 89 -11.43 -20.11 -2.16
C GLY A 89 -10.54 -20.04 -0.92
N SER A 90 -10.93 -19.29 0.12
CA SER A 90 -10.19 -19.22 1.39
C SER A 90 -10.18 -20.53 2.18
N ASP A 91 -11.22 -21.36 2.01
CA ASP A 91 -11.35 -22.65 2.69
C ASP A 91 -10.61 -23.71 1.88
N CYS A 92 -10.73 -23.69 0.54
CA CYS A 92 -9.91 -24.51 -0.36
C CYS A 92 -8.42 -24.28 -0.14
N LEU A 93 -7.97 -23.02 -0.11
CA LEU A 93 -6.56 -22.69 0.10
C LEU A 93 -6.06 -23.22 1.45
N ARG A 94 -6.85 -23.05 2.52
CA ARG A 94 -6.47 -23.56 3.85
C ARG A 94 -6.40 -25.08 3.89
N HIS A 95 -7.33 -25.75 3.22
CA HIS A 95 -7.33 -27.20 3.10
C HIS A 95 -6.07 -27.69 2.37
N PHE A 96 -5.80 -27.17 1.17
CA PHE A 96 -4.65 -27.59 0.38
C PHE A 96 -3.30 -27.17 0.98
N ALA A 97 -3.23 -26.04 1.69
CA ALA A 97 -2.05 -25.63 2.45
C ALA A 97 -1.65 -26.66 3.53
N LYS A 98 -2.63 -27.34 4.13
CA LYS A 98 -2.38 -28.41 5.12
C LYS A 98 -1.98 -29.72 4.43
N MET A 99 -2.58 -30.01 3.29
CA MET A 99 -2.32 -31.24 2.53
C MET A 99 -0.96 -31.23 1.81
N CYS A 100 -0.42 -30.07 1.45
CA CYS A 100 0.80 -29.97 0.65
C CYS A 100 2.11 -30.18 1.44
N GLY A 101 2.06 -30.46 2.75
CA GLY A 101 3.25 -30.70 3.55
C GLY A 101 4.10 -29.45 3.85
N ALA A 102 3.55 -28.25 3.68
CA ALA A 102 4.25 -27.02 4.00
C ALA A 102 4.63 -26.97 5.50
N LYS A 103 5.85 -26.48 5.82
CA LYS A 103 6.34 -26.34 7.20
C LYS A 103 5.42 -25.47 8.08
N ASN A 104 4.81 -24.44 7.49
CA ASN A 104 3.88 -23.55 8.19
C ASN A 104 2.63 -23.25 7.34
N PRO A 105 1.63 -24.16 7.32
CA PRO A 105 0.43 -24.03 6.48
C PRO A 105 -0.38 -22.76 6.76
N GLU A 106 -0.42 -22.30 8.01
CA GLU A 106 -1.14 -21.09 8.43
C GLU A 106 -0.50 -19.79 7.90
N SER A 107 0.67 -19.89 7.27
CA SER A 107 1.29 -18.80 6.51
C SER A 107 0.79 -18.70 5.07
N LEU A 108 0.25 -19.77 4.48
CA LEU A 108 -0.21 -19.81 3.09
C LEU A 108 -1.65 -19.28 2.97
N THR A 109 -1.81 -17.99 3.20
CA THR A 109 -3.10 -17.30 3.07
C THR A 109 -3.08 -16.30 1.93
N SER A 110 -4.23 -16.03 1.30
CA SER A 110 -4.32 -15.05 0.20
C SER A 110 -3.84 -13.65 0.58
N THR A 111 -3.98 -13.26 1.87
CA THR A 111 -3.48 -11.98 2.37
C THR A 111 -1.96 -11.96 2.49
N LYS A 112 -1.35 -13.05 2.96
CA LYS A 112 0.12 -13.17 3.08
C LYS A 112 0.80 -13.33 1.72
N LEU A 113 0.23 -14.12 0.80
CA LEU A 113 0.73 -14.25 -0.57
C LEU A 113 0.78 -12.89 -1.28
N ARG A 114 -0.29 -12.11 -1.17
CA ARG A 114 -0.35 -10.75 -1.69
C ARG A 114 0.68 -9.81 -1.05
N LYS A 115 0.94 -9.96 0.25
CA LYS A 115 2.03 -9.22 0.92
C LYS A 115 3.40 -9.61 0.37
N GLN A 116 3.62 -10.90 0.12
CA GLN A 116 4.87 -11.38 -0.48
C GLN A 116 5.08 -10.81 -1.88
N THR A 117 4.05 -10.77 -2.73
CA THR A 117 4.15 -10.13 -4.05
C THR A 117 4.61 -8.67 -3.94
N ALA A 118 4.08 -7.94 -2.97
CA ALA A 118 4.45 -6.56 -2.75
C ALA A 118 5.87 -6.41 -2.17
N THR A 119 6.30 -7.29 -1.27
CA THR A 119 7.70 -7.35 -0.82
C THR A 119 8.64 -7.64 -1.98
N LEU A 120 8.32 -8.63 -2.81
CA LEU A 120 9.10 -8.96 -4.01
C LEU A 120 9.17 -7.79 -4.97
N SER A 121 8.08 -7.02 -5.15
CA SER A 121 8.10 -5.83 -6.01
C SER A 121 9.08 -4.74 -5.56
N GLN A 122 9.41 -4.66 -4.26
CA GLN A 122 10.47 -3.77 -3.78
C GLN A 122 11.85 -4.35 -3.94
N VAL A 123 12.00 -5.65 -3.74
CA VAL A 123 13.29 -6.33 -3.97
C VAL A 123 13.66 -6.23 -5.45
N LEU A 124 12.67 -6.32 -6.35
CA LEU A 124 12.83 -6.11 -7.79
C LEU A 124 12.98 -4.64 -8.19
N ASN A 125 12.99 -3.71 -7.23
CA ASN A 125 13.14 -2.26 -7.43
C ASN A 125 12.25 -1.68 -8.55
N LEU A 126 10.98 -2.11 -8.60
CA LEU A 126 10.05 -1.63 -9.61
C LEU A 126 9.83 -0.11 -9.47
N SER A 127 9.81 0.59 -10.60
CA SER A 127 9.47 2.00 -10.69
C SER A 127 8.04 2.28 -10.20
N ASN A 128 7.74 3.54 -9.89
CA ASN A 128 6.39 3.92 -9.44
C ASN A 128 5.31 3.56 -10.47
N THR A 129 5.61 3.66 -11.77
CA THR A 129 4.71 3.29 -12.86
C THR A 129 4.46 1.79 -12.92
N GLU A 130 5.51 0.97 -12.76
CA GLU A 130 5.39 -0.50 -12.74
C GLU A 130 4.66 -0.99 -11.48
N LEU A 131 4.91 -0.33 -10.33
CA LEU A 131 4.19 -0.60 -9.09
C LEU A 131 2.71 -0.25 -9.20
N ASP A 132 2.37 0.83 -9.89
CA ASP A 132 0.97 1.22 -10.13
C ASP A 132 0.28 0.20 -11.04
N GLN A 133 0.92 -0.25 -12.12
CA GLN A 133 0.42 -1.32 -12.99
C GLN A 133 0.22 -2.65 -12.23
N LEU A 134 1.20 -3.05 -11.41
CA LEU A 134 1.12 -4.25 -10.58
C LEU A 134 0.00 -4.14 -9.54
N ALA A 135 -0.16 -2.97 -8.90
CA ALA A 135 -1.21 -2.74 -7.92
C ALA A 135 -2.62 -2.82 -8.53
N ASP A 136 -2.79 -2.28 -9.74
CA ASP A 136 -4.04 -2.39 -10.50
C ASP A 136 -4.35 -3.84 -10.85
N PHE A 137 -3.34 -4.60 -11.29
CA PHE A 137 -3.47 -6.02 -11.57
C PHE A 137 -3.87 -6.84 -10.32
N LEU A 138 -3.34 -6.50 -9.15
CA LEU A 138 -3.70 -7.14 -7.88
C LEU A 138 -5.04 -6.64 -7.28
N GLY A 139 -5.68 -5.66 -7.92
CA GLY A 139 -6.95 -5.08 -7.51
C GLY A 139 -6.86 -4.20 -6.25
N HIS A 140 -5.70 -3.59 -6.01
CA HIS A 140 -5.45 -2.69 -4.87
C HIS A 140 -5.86 -1.24 -5.15
N ASP A 141 -5.93 -0.43 -4.10
CA ASP A 141 -5.92 1.03 -4.23
C ASP A 141 -4.44 1.42 -4.12
N VAL A 142 -3.90 2.11 -5.12
CA VAL A 142 -2.50 2.57 -5.21
C VAL A 142 -2.02 3.24 -3.92
N ARG A 143 -2.91 3.96 -3.22
CA ARG A 143 -2.58 4.65 -1.96
C ARG A 143 -2.35 3.70 -0.78
N VAL A 144 -3.02 2.55 -0.79
CA VAL A 144 -2.79 1.48 0.20
C VAL A 144 -1.48 0.77 -0.13
N HIS A 145 -1.07 0.71 -1.40
CA HIS A 145 0.19 0.07 -1.77
C HIS A 145 1.40 0.89 -1.30
N ARG A 146 1.39 2.21 -1.56
CA ARG A 146 2.47 3.13 -1.12
C ARG A 146 2.67 3.17 0.40
N GLN A 147 1.60 3.06 1.20
CA GLN A 147 1.69 3.19 2.67
C GLN A 147 1.96 1.89 3.43
N PHE A 148 1.53 0.72 2.92
CA PHE A 148 1.53 -0.51 3.72
C PHE A 148 2.54 -1.56 3.28
N TYR A 149 3.11 -1.42 2.08
CA TYR A 149 3.94 -2.47 1.54
C TYR A 149 5.40 -2.10 1.41
N ARG A 150 5.79 -0.82 1.42
CA ARG A 150 7.21 -0.41 1.38
C ARG A 150 8.01 -1.19 2.43
N LEU A 151 9.11 -1.81 2.01
CA LEU A 151 10.23 -2.20 2.85
C LEU A 151 10.55 -0.96 3.69
N PRO A 152 10.86 -1.09 5.00
CA PRO A 152 11.19 0.06 5.81
C PRO A 152 12.12 0.97 5.02
N GLU A 153 11.71 2.22 4.81
CA GLU A 153 12.42 3.18 3.94
C GLU A 153 13.92 3.19 4.29
N GLY A 154 14.23 2.99 5.58
CA GLY A 154 15.57 2.83 6.11
C GLY A 154 16.42 1.72 5.49
N THR A 155 15.90 0.54 5.11
CA THR A 155 16.75 -0.53 4.54
C THR A 155 17.18 -0.22 3.11
N LEU A 156 16.28 0.31 2.28
CA LEU A 156 16.60 0.71 0.90
C LEU A 156 17.43 2.00 0.88
N GLN A 157 17.09 2.96 1.75
CA GLN A 157 17.90 4.17 1.91
C GLN A 157 19.28 3.84 2.45
N LEU A 158 19.40 2.93 3.42
CA LEU A 158 20.70 2.48 3.92
C LEU A 158 21.52 1.87 2.78
N ALA A 159 21.01 0.90 2.03
CA ALA A 159 21.77 0.32 0.91
C ALA A 159 22.20 1.37 -0.14
N LYS A 160 21.30 2.30 -0.47
CA LYS A 160 21.57 3.38 -1.43
C LYS A 160 22.60 4.39 -0.91
N VAL A 161 22.47 4.82 0.34
CA VAL A 161 23.41 5.75 0.99
C VAL A 161 24.74 5.07 1.27
N SER A 162 24.75 3.80 1.70
CA SER A 162 25.97 3.01 1.90
C SER A 162 26.80 2.91 0.62
N LYS A 163 26.18 2.73 -0.55
CA LYS A 163 26.90 2.80 -1.84
C LYS A 163 27.61 4.16 -2.02
N ILE A 164 26.91 5.27 -1.78
CA ILE A 164 27.53 6.60 -1.91
C ILE A 164 28.68 6.76 -0.91
N LEU A 165 28.47 6.38 0.35
CA LEU A 165 29.47 6.50 1.40
C LEU A 165 30.72 5.66 1.09
N MET A 166 30.54 4.44 0.58
CA MET A 166 31.66 3.56 0.24
C MET A 166 32.46 4.05 -0.96
N ALA A 167 31.82 4.53 -2.03
CA ALA A 167 32.57 5.09 -3.16
C ALA A 167 33.22 6.45 -2.84
N LEU A 168 32.76 7.14 -1.78
CA LEU A 168 33.42 8.32 -1.25
C LEU A 168 34.66 7.93 -0.45
N GLU A 169 34.54 6.92 0.42
CA GLU A 169 35.65 6.34 1.18
C GLU A 169 36.76 5.78 0.27
N GLN A 170 36.39 5.12 -0.82
CA GLN A 170 37.33 4.57 -1.80
C GLN A 170 37.92 5.63 -2.76
N GLY A 171 37.51 6.90 -2.68
CA GLY A 171 37.96 7.96 -3.60
C GLY A 171 37.44 7.83 -5.04
N ARG A 172 36.53 6.89 -5.32
CA ARG A 172 36.02 6.55 -6.65
C ARG A 172 34.80 7.37 -7.09
N MET A 173 34.48 8.46 -6.40
CA MET A 173 33.32 9.31 -6.73
C MET A 173 33.32 9.80 -8.18
N ALA A 174 34.49 10.09 -8.75
CA ALA A 174 34.61 10.55 -10.13
C ALA A 174 34.11 9.51 -11.15
N GLU A 175 34.23 8.21 -10.87
CA GLU A 175 33.82 7.12 -11.75
C GLU A 175 32.29 6.97 -11.87
N PHE A 176 31.57 7.53 -10.91
CA PHE A 176 30.11 7.47 -10.84
C PHE A 176 29.45 8.79 -11.21
N LYS A 177 30.22 9.78 -11.68
CA LYS A 177 29.69 11.07 -12.12
C LYS A 177 28.70 10.88 -13.28
N GLY A 178 27.46 11.32 -13.08
CA GLY A 178 26.38 11.21 -14.07
C GLY A 178 25.64 9.87 -14.09
N LYS A 179 26.02 8.89 -13.24
CA LYS A 179 25.30 7.62 -13.10
C LYS A 179 24.17 7.73 -12.07
N GLY A 180 23.10 6.97 -12.27
CA GLY A 180 22.03 6.85 -11.29
C GLY A 180 22.48 6.03 -10.07
N LEU A 181 21.83 6.24 -8.92
CA LEU A 181 22.17 5.53 -7.68
C LEU A 181 21.98 4.01 -7.75
N ASP A 182 21.14 3.56 -8.68
CA ASP A 182 20.90 2.14 -8.93
C ASP A 182 22.01 1.51 -9.81
N ASP A 183 22.78 2.33 -10.54
CA ASP A 183 23.89 1.91 -11.42
C ASP A 183 25.24 1.86 -10.69
N ILE A 184 25.28 2.33 -9.43
CA ILE A 184 26.46 2.27 -8.59
C ILE A 184 26.58 0.85 -8.02
N THR A 185 27.63 0.14 -8.44
CA THR A 185 27.99 -1.20 -7.95
C THR A 185 29.29 -1.07 -7.18
N ILE A 186 29.23 -1.33 -5.87
CA ILE A 186 30.39 -1.30 -4.98
C ILE A 186 30.30 -2.56 -4.14
N ASP A 187 31.36 -3.34 -4.17
CA ASP A 187 31.51 -4.52 -3.34
C ASP A 187 32.16 -4.10 -2.00
N PRO A 188 31.59 -4.45 -0.85
CA PRO A 188 32.18 -4.19 0.46
C PRO A 188 33.57 -4.78 0.69
N GLU A 189 33.98 -5.78 -0.09
CA GLU A 189 35.28 -6.44 0.04
C GLU A 189 36.33 -5.93 -0.96
N ASP A 190 35.96 -5.00 -1.85
CA ASP A 190 36.86 -4.44 -2.86
C ASP A 190 37.68 -3.28 -2.25
N HIS A 191 38.81 -3.63 -1.63
CA HIS A 191 39.80 -2.66 -1.18
C HIS A 191 40.63 -2.20 -2.38
N ALA A 192 40.28 -1.06 -2.97
CA ALA A 192 41.16 -0.39 -3.92
C ALA A 192 42.48 -0.08 -3.22
N LEU A 193 43.57 -0.70 -3.68
CA LEU A 193 44.93 -0.40 -3.23
C LEU A 193 45.21 1.06 -3.60
N GLN A 194 45.34 1.92 -2.59
CA GLN A 194 45.99 3.22 -2.78
C GLN A 194 47.48 2.96 -2.99
N ASP A 195 47.93 3.00 -4.23
CA ASP A 195 49.34 3.29 -4.54
C ASP A 195 49.58 4.76 -4.17
N SER A 196 50.03 4.98 -2.93
CA SER A 196 50.68 6.23 -2.55
C SER A 196 52.17 6.11 -2.86
N GLU A 197 52.55 6.40 -4.10
CA GLU A 197 53.90 6.87 -4.40
C GLU A 197 53.97 8.37 -4.05
N ASP A 198 54.18 8.66 -2.76
CA ASP A 198 54.64 9.99 -2.33
C ASP A 198 56.17 9.90 -2.16
N GLU A 199 56.91 10.28 -3.20
CA GLU A 199 58.32 10.65 -3.07
C GLU A 199 58.42 12.14 -2.69
N ASP A 200 59.12 12.37 -1.57
CA ASP A 200 59.54 13.66 -1.05
C ASP A 200 60.29 14.51 -2.09
N GLU A 201 59.93 15.79 -2.24
CA GLU A 201 60.95 16.84 -2.43
C GLU A 201 60.61 18.12 -1.65
N ASN A 202 61.62 18.53 -0.89
CA ASN A 202 61.63 19.56 0.13
C ASN A 202 62.44 20.75 -0.43
N GLN A 203 61.84 21.94 -0.62
CA GLN A 203 62.60 23.19 -0.80
C GLN A 203 61.91 24.37 -0.09
N ASN A 204 62.57 24.81 1.00
CA ASN A 204 62.43 26.11 1.66
C ASN A 204 62.86 27.26 0.75
N ILE A 205 62.07 28.35 0.67
CA ILE A 205 62.56 29.75 0.64
C ILE A 205 61.50 30.65 1.32
N GLU A 206 61.94 31.47 2.28
CA GLU A 206 61.17 32.50 3.02
C GLU A 206 61.18 33.89 2.35
N GLU A 207 60.32 34.78 2.89
CA GLU A 207 60.27 36.28 2.83
C GLU A 207 59.61 36.93 1.59
N ASP A 208 58.81 38.00 1.64
CA ASP A 208 58.07 38.77 2.66
C ASP A 208 57.27 39.88 1.89
N LEU A 209 56.29 40.51 2.55
CA LEU A 209 55.69 41.85 2.35
C LEU A 209 54.37 42.05 1.56
N ASP A 210 53.38 42.44 2.39
CA ASP A 210 52.44 43.56 2.28
C ASP A 210 51.26 43.55 1.27
N ALA A 211 50.03 43.56 1.80
CA ALA A 211 49.13 44.72 1.71
C ALA A 211 47.82 44.54 2.52
N GLU A 212 47.62 45.52 3.38
CA GLU A 212 46.54 45.93 4.29
C GLU A 212 45.04 45.71 3.89
N MET A 213 44.25 45.45 4.94
CA MET A 213 42.82 45.72 5.10
C MET A 213 42.55 47.25 5.25
N PRO A 214 41.31 47.75 5.05
CA PRO A 214 40.44 48.04 6.23
C PRO A 214 38.94 47.86 5.89
N ASP A 215 37.93 47.91 6.76
CA ASP A 215 37.77 48.42 8.13
C ASP A 215 36.51 47.80 8.78
N GLU A 216 36.44 47.92 10.10
CA GLU A 216 35.52 47.35 11.08
C GLU A 216 34.17 48.09 11.24
N THR A 217 33.23 47.44 11.94
CA THR A 217 32.67 47.85 13.26
C THR A 217 31.48 46.93 13.59
N ASN A 218 31.57 45.95 14.52
CA ASN A 218 31.48 46.02 15.99
C ASN A 218 30.17 46.69 16.51
N GLU A 219 29.39 46.23 17.50
CA GLU A 219 29.46 45.12 18.45
C GLU A 219 28.09 44.97 19.18
N THR A 220 27.80 43.72 19.56
CA THR A 220 27.03 43.14 20.68
C THR A 220 26.30 44.00 21.73
N SER A 221 25.09 43.58 22.14
CA SER A 221 24.75 43.16 23.54
C SER A 221 23.26 42.80 23.75
N GLN A 222 23.05 41.65 24.40
CA GLN A 222 21.79 41.01 24.85
C GLN A 222 21.29 41.67 26.18
N PRO A 223 20.41 41.11 27.07
CA PRO A 223 19.66 39.83 27.10
C PRO A 223 18.25 39.87 27.79
N VAL A 224 17.66 38.67 28.03
CA VAL A 224 16.85 38.26 29.23
C VAL A 224 15.30 38.10 29.12
N THR A 225 14.89 36.82 29.01
CA THR A 225 13.87 35.99 29.73
C THR A 225 12.34 36.26 29.79
N ILE A 226 11.60 35.17 29.48
CA ILE A 226 10.51 34.43 30.20
C ILE A 226 9.23 35.20 30.66
N GLU A 227 8.05 34.83 30.12
CA GLU A 227 6.91 34.20 30.85
C GLU A 227 5.54 34.24 30.11
N THR A 228 4.99 33.03 29.94
CA THR A 228 3.62 32.54 30.30
C THR A 228 2.30 33.24 29.89
N SER A 229 1.40 32.42 29.33
CA SER A 229 -0.08 32.53 29.26
C SER A 229 -0.63 33.56 28.23
N SER A 230 -1.78 33.46 27.58
CA SER A 230 -3.01 32.66 27.70
C SER A 230 -3.86 32.87 26.41
N HIS A 231 -4.78 31.94 26.11
CA HIS A 231 -5.80 32.02 25.04
C HIS A 231 -6.75 33.24 25.18
N PRO A 232 -7.40 33.73 24.09
CA PRO A 232 -8.79 33.30 23.81
C PRO A 232 -9.24 33.22 22.32
N SER A 233 -10.03 32.17 22.05
CA SER A 233 -11.31 32.03 21.31
C SER A 233 -11.81 33.01 20.22
N LEU A 234 -12.10 32.43 19.05
CA LEU A 234 -13.33 32.49 18.18
C LEU A 234 -13.90 33.82 17.64
N GLN A 235 -14.01 33.93 16.30
CA GLN A 235 -15.24 34.20 15.48
C GLN A 235 -14.87 34.14 13.96
N ALA A 236 -15.42 33.24 13.15
CA ALA A 236 -16.69 33.29 12.40
C ALA A 236 -16.71 34.32 11.24
N VAL A 237 -16.59 33.84 10.00
CA VAL A 237 -16.96 34.60 8.78
C VAL A 237 -17.88 33.74 7.91
N GLN A 238 -19.06 34.27 7.57
CA GLN A 238 -20.08 33.67 6.72
C GLN A 238 -20.25 34.42 5.38
N ARG A 239 -20.71 33.64 4.38
CA ARG A 239 -21.57 33.98 3.21
C ARG A 239 -20.92 34.60 1.95
N PRO A 240 -21.54 34.50 0.74
CA PRO A 240 -22.95 34.17 0.46
C PRO A 240 -23.28 33.14 -0.66
N SER A 241 -24.57 32.80 -0.65
CA SER A 241 -25.35 31.92 -1.55
C SER A 241 -25.78 32.64 -2.84
N ARG A 242 -25.85 31.92 -3.97
CA ARG A 242 -26.63 32.30 -5.17
C ARG A 242 -27.63 31.19 -5.55
N LYS A 243 -28.87 31.59 -5.84
CA LYS A 243 -30.00 30.76 -6.30
C LYS A 243 -30.28 31.00 -7.80
N GLY A 244 -30.69 29.94 -8.52
CA GLY A 244 -31.28 29.94 -9.88
C GLY A 244 -31.37 28.50 -10.45
N PRO A 245 -32.30 28.16 -11.37
CA PRO A 245 -33.41 27.25 -11.03
C PRO A 245 -33.47 25.86 -11.69
N SER A 246 -34.25 25.00 -11.01
CA SER A 246 -34.94 23.73 -11.33
C SER A 246 -34.94 23.15 -12.76
N ARG A 247 -34.47 21.89 -12.90
CA ARG A 247 -35.08 20.79 -13.69
C ARG A 247 -34.86 19.43 -12.95
N THR A 248 -35.92 18.67 -12.71
CA THR A 248 -35.95 17.29 -12.15
C THR A 248 -35.31 16.27 -13.11
N PRO A 249 -34.70 15.13 -12.67
CA PRO A 249 -35.51 13.94 -12.29
C PRO A 249 -34.86 12.89 -11.33
N THR A 250 -35.74 12.06 -10.74
CA THR A 250 -35.61 10.66 -10.27
C THR A 250 -34.44 10.14 -9.39
N SER A 251 -34.85 9.56 -8.26
CA SER A 251 -34.20 8.52 -7.42
C SER A 251 -32.75 8.77 -6.96
N ALA A 252 -32.61 9.56 -5.90
CA ALA A 252 -31.33 9.83 -5.25
C ALA A 252 -30.76 8.60 -4.53
N ARG A 253 -29.58 8.15 -4.97
CA ARG A 253 -28.64 7.33 -4.19
C ARG A 253 -28.48 7.92 -2.78
N ARG A 254 -28.67 7.12 -1.72
CA ARG A 254 -28.34 7.52 -0.35
C ARG A 254 -26.85 7.86 -0.26
N THR A 255 -26.51 9.15 -0.30
CA THR A 255 -25.22 9.67 0.12
C THR A 255 -25.01 9.30 1.58
N VAL A 256 -24.11 8.34 1.87
CA VAL A 256 -23.71 8.00 3.23
C VAL A 256 -22.91 9.17 3.77
N VAL A 257 -23.59 10.11 4.44
CA VAL A 257 -22.94 11.21 5.15
C VAL A 257 -22.03 10.60 6.21
N LYS A 258 -20.72 10.82 6.07
CA LYS A 258 -19.70 10.37 7.03
C LYS A 258 -19.91 11.16 8.33
N ARG A 259 -20.60 10.54 9.30
CA ARG A 259 -20.95 11.19 10.58
C ARG A 259 -19.71 11.32 11.45
N THR A 260 -19.26 12.55 11.63
CA THR A 260 -18.22 12.94 12.59
C THR A 260 -18.65 12.58 14.01
N TRP A 261 -17.68 12.26 14.87
CA TRP A 261 -17.93 12.01 16.29
C TRP A 261 -18.08 13.34 17.00
N ASN A 262 -19.18 13.53 17.73
CA ASN A 262 -19.35 14.72 18.54
C ASN A 262 -18.66 14.54 19.92
N PRO A 263 -18.34 15.63 20.64
CA PRO A 263 -17.65 15.53 21.93
C PRO A 263 -18.39 14.70 22.98
N ARG A 264 -19.72 14.66 22.95
CA ARG A 264 -20.54 13.85 23.87
C ARG A 264 -20.40 12.35 23.58
N GLU A 265 -20.41 11.98 22.31
CA GLU A 265 -20.18 10.60 21.85
C GLU A 265 -18.76 10.13 22.18
N VAL A 266 -17.75 10.99 21.95
CA VAL A 266 -16.34 10.72 22.30
C VAL A 266 -16.21 10.45 23.79
N LYS A 267 -16.71 11.36 24.63
CA LYS A 267 -16.67 11.22 26.09
C LYS A 267 -17.38 9.96 26.56
N ALA A 268 -18.52 9.63 25.96
CA ALA A 268 -19.28 8.41 26.28
C ALA A 268 -18.49 7.13 25.96
N VAL A 269 -17.85 7.06 24.78
CA VAL A 269 -17.06 5.87 24.41
C VAL A 269 -15.79 5.76 25.26
N GLU A 270 -15.06 6.86 25.42
CA GLU A 270 -13.80 6.85 26.16
C GLU A 270 -14.04 6.56 27.65
N LYS A 271 -15.11 7.09 28.27
CA LYS A 271 -15.46 6.77 29.66
C LYS A 271 -15.53 5.27 29.97
N HIS A 272 -16.06 4.45 29.05
CA HIS A 272 -16.23 3.00 29.28
C HIS A 272 -15.14 2.14 28.64
N LEU A 273 -14.55 2.59 27.53
CA LEU A 273 -13.63 1.80 26.71
C LEU A 273 -12.19 2.36 26.68
N MET A 274 -11.84 3.34 27.53
CA MET A 274 -10.47 3.90 27.57
C MET A 274 -9.42 2.82 27.86
N HIS A 275 -9.72 1.86 28.73
CA HIS A 275 -8.79 0.78 29.07
C HIS A 275 -8.40 -0.08 27.84
N PHE A 276 -9.30 -0.24 26.85
CA PHE A 276 -8.98 -0.89 25.57
C PHE A 276 -8.02 -0.05 24.72
N ILE A 277 -8.18 1.28 24.72
CA ILE A 277 -7.28 2.20 24.02
C ILE A 277 -5.88 2.13 24.63
N ASN A 278 -5.77 2.26 25.95
CA ASN A 278 -4.49 2.26 26.66
C ASN A 278 -3.76 0.92 26.55
N SER A 279 -4.49 -0.20 26.59
CA SER A 279 -3.93 -1.55 26.42
C SER A 279 -3.71 -1.97 24.96
N CYS A 280 -3.99 -1.08 23.99
CA CYS A 280 -3.91 -1.36 22.57
C CYS A 280 -4.72 -2.60 22.10
N ARG A 281 -5.82 -2.92 22.79
CA ARG A 281 -6.72 -4.04 22.46
C ARG A 281 -8.03 -3.54 21.88
N VAL A 282 -8.56 -4.20 20.84
CA VAL A 282 -9.84 -3.81 20.24
C VAL A 282 -10.99 -4.51 20.99
N PRO A 283 -12.03 -3.79 21.43
CA PRO A 283 -13.14 -4.37 22.18
C PRO A 283 -13.94 -5.38 21.36
N GLY A 284 -14.50 -6.37 22.05
CA GLY A 284 -15.44 -7.34 21.50
C GLY A 284 -16.83 -6.74 21.31
N LYS A 285 -17.73 -7.50 20.66
CA LYS A 285 -19.13 -7.09 20.49
C LYS A 285 -19.83 -6.86 21.84
N ALA A 286 -19.61 -7.76 22.80
CA ALA A 286 -20.23 -7.69 24.13
C ALA A 286 -19.86 -6.38 24.88
N ASP A 287 -18.59 -5.96 24.80
CA ASP A 287 -18.11 -4.73 25.42
C ASP A 287 -18.70 -3.48 24.75
N CYS A 288 -18.78 -3.50 23.42
CA CYS A 288 -19.38 -2.41 22.64
C CYS A 288 -20.89 -2.29 22.95
N ASP A 289 -21.60 -3.41 23.01
CA ASP A 289 -23.02 -3.43 23.37
C ASP A 289 -23.25 -2.97 24.82
N LYS A 290 -22.35 -3.33 25.75
CA LYS A 290 -22.38 -2.83 27.14
C LYS A 290 -22.23 -1.30 27.18
N CYS A 291 -21.29 -0.74 26.43
CA CYS A 291 -21.11 0.72 26.30
C CYS A 291 -22.36 1.39 25.71
N LEU A 292 -22.96 0.84 24.64
CA LEU A 292 -24.19 1.37 24.05
C LEU A 292 -25.39 1.32 25.02
N ARG A 293 -25.48 0.27 25.85
CA ARG A 293 -26.53 0.15 26.86
C ARG A 293 -26.37 1.15 28.01
N LEU A 294 -25.14 1.50 28.39
CA LEU A 294 -24.86 2.46 29.45
C LEU A 294 -25.01 3.92 28.97
N GLU A 295 -24.69 4.20 27.72
CA GLU A 295 -24.69 5.55 27.14
C GLU A 295 -25.75 5.71 26.03
N LYS A 296 -26.96 5.19 26.28
CA LYS A 296 -28.07 5.16 25.29
C LYS A 296 -28.40 6.52 24.69
N VAL A 297 -28.32 7.58 25.49
CA VAL A 297 -28.69 8.94 25.05
C VAL A 297 -27.61 9.54 24.15
N ALA A 298 -26.34 9.40 24.54
CA ALA A 298 -25.20 9.93 23.79
C ALA A 298 -24.97 9.15 22.49
N LEU A 299 -25.09 7.82 22.53
CA LEU A 299 -24.79 6.92 21.41
C LEU A 299 -26.02 6.44 20.63
N LYS A 300 -27.18 7.10 20.78
CA LYS A 300 -28.46 6.70 20.16
C LYS A 300 -28.43 6.50 18.64
N ARG A 301 -27.45 7.07 17.94
CA ARG A 301 -27.29 6.99 16.48
C ARG A 301 -26.11 6.11 16.04
N ARG A 302 -25.50 5.37 16.96
CA ARG A 302 -24.32 4.52 16.72
C ARG A 302 -24.67 3.07 16.98
N ASP A 303 -24.06 2.18 16.20
CA ASP A 303 -24.11 0.74 16.41
C ASP A 303 -22.79 0.24 17.01
N TRP A 304 -22.76 -1.03 17.41
CA TRP A 304 -21.59 -1.61 18.08
C TRP A 304 -20.36 -1.62 17.18
N LEU A 305 -20.56 -1.69 15.85
CA LEU A 305 -19.51 -1.57 14.85
C LEU A 305 -18.89 -0.17 14.84
N ALA A 306 -19.71 0.90 14.89
CA ALA A 306 -19.21 2.26 14.97
C ALA A 306 -18.35 2.47 16.22
N VAL A 307 -18.79 1.97 17.39
CA VAL A 307 -18.03 2.04 18.64
C VAL A 307 -16.72 1.26 18.55
N LYS A 308 -16.76 0.03 18.02
CA LYS A 308 -15.56 -0.80 17.79
C LYS A 308 -14.54 -0.09 16.89
N PHE A 309 -15.00 0.49 15.78
CA PHE A 309 -14.11 1.17 14.84
C PHE A 309 -13.59 2.50 15.38
N TYR A 310 -14.34 3.21 16.22
CA TYR A 310 -13.82 4.37 16.95
C TYR A 310 -12.60 3.97 17.78
N VAL A 311 -12.74 2.96 18.64
CA VAL A 311 -11.65 2.49 19.52
C VAL A 311 -10.45 1.99 18.69
N LYS A 312 -10.69 1.20 17.65
CA LYS A 312 -9.63 0.75 16.73
C LYS A 312 -8.87 1.91 16.08
N ASN A 313 -9.59 2.94 15.61
CA ASN A 313 -8.98 4.10 14.96
C ASN A 313 -8.18 4.93 15.97
N ARG A 314 -8.66 5.05 17.22
CA ARG A 314 -7.93 5.74 18.29
C ARG A 314 -6.62 5.03 18.66
N ILE A 315 -6.65 3.70 18.79
CA ILE A 315 -5.44 2.88 18.98
C ILE A 315 -4.47 3.07 17.81
N THR A 316 -4.98 3.07 16.56
CA THR A 316 -4.14 3.27 15.37
C THR A 316 -3.49 4.65 15.35
N ALA A 317 -4.20 5.69 15.81
CA ALA A 317 -3.64 7.04 15.94
C ALA A 317 -2.57 7.11 17.04
N LEU A 318 -2.81 6.49 18.21
CA LEU A 318 -1.86 6.43 19.33
C LEU A 318 -0.54 5.74 18.93
N LYS A 319 -0.62 4.67 18.13
CA LYS A 319 0.56 3.94 17.60
C LYS A 319 1.37 4.71 16.55
N ARG A 320 0.87 5.83 16.04
CA ARG A 320 1.58 6.67 15.07
C ARG A 320 2.31 7.83 15.74
N THR A 321 1.98 8.12 16.99
CA THR A 321 2.57 9.20 17.79
C THR A 321 3.67 8.71 18.73
N VAL A 322 3.89 7.39 18.77
CA VAL A 322 5.01 6.70 19.43
C VAL A 322 5.87 6.11 18.32
#